data_AF-A0A9D5BA93-F1
#
_entry.id   AF-A0A9D5BA93-F1
#
_cell.length_a   1.000
_cell.length_b   1.000
_cell.length_c   1.000
_cell.angle_alpha   90.00
_cell.angle_beta   90.00
_cell.angle_gamma   90.00
#
_symmetry.space_group_name_H-M   'P 1'
#
loop_
_entity.id
_entity.type
_entity.pdbx_description
1 polymer ?
#
loop_
_entity_poly.entity_id
_entity_poly.type
_entity_poly.pdbx_seq_one_letter_code
_entity_poly.pdbx_strand_id
1 'polypeptide(L)'
;AGAIAVRRVRKEDMRHVAKATGATLVSTFADMEGEETFEPSFLGSADEVVEERIADDAVIMIKGTKTSGAFSLVLRGANDYMLDEMDRALHDALSIVKRTLESNTVVAGGGAVESALSFIWNTLLQL
;
A
#
# COMPACT_ATOMS: atom_id res chain seq x y z
N ALA A 1 15.96 24.77 15.68
CA ALA A 1 15.51 24.15 14.42
C ALA A 1 14.21 23.41 14.69
N GLY A 2 13.11 23.80 14.03
CA GLY A 2 11.81 23.15 14.15
C GLY A 2 11.65 22.08 13.08
N ALA A 3 12.32 20.95 13.25
CA ALA A 3 12.28 19.82 12.31
C ALA A 3 11.81 18.57 13.05
N ILE A 4 10.83 17.88 12.48
CA ILE A 4 10.38 16.57 12.96
C ILE A 4 11.35 15.52 12.39
N ALA A 5 11.97 14.75 13.27
CA ALA A 5 12.87 13.67 12.90
C ALA A 5 12.36 12.33 13.43
N VAL A 6 12.36 11.32 12.57
CA VAL A 6 11.90 9.97 12.89
C VAL A 6 13.07 9.02 12.84
N ARG A 7 13.17 8.12 13.83
CA ARG A 7 14.23 7.10 13.90
C ARG A 7 13.62 5.71 13.78
N ARG A 8 14.40 4.76 13.26
CA ARG A 8 14.05 3.33 13.16
C ARG A 8 12.74 3.08 12.39
N VAL A 9 12.62 3.65 11.20
CA VAL A 9 11.49 3.38 10.28
C VAL A 9 11.80 2.12 9.47
N ARG A 10 10.77 1.34 9.14
CA ARG A 10 10.92 0.18 8.26
C ARG A 10 11.33 0.63 6.86
N LYS A 11 12.20 -0.12 6.22
CA LYS A 11 12.73 0.21 4.88
C LYS A 11 11.63 0.26 3.81
N GLU A 12 10.61 -0.57 3.95
CA GLU A 12 9.46 -0.64 3.04
C GLU A 12 8.62 0.64 3.12
N ASP A 13 8.32 1.11 4.34
CA ASP A 13 7.58 2.35 4.56
C ASP A 13 8.34 3.56 4.01
N MET A 14 9.68 3.61 4.19
CA MET A 14 10.49 4.68 3.59
C MET A 14 10.40 4.71 2.07
N ARG A 15 10.35 3.55 1.40
CA ARG A 15 10.16 3.49 -0.05
C ARG A 15 8.77 3.97 -0.46
N HIS A 16 7.73 3.60 0.29
CA HIS A 16 6.36 4.04 0.00
C HIS A 16 6.20 5.55 0.18
N VAL A 17 6.74 6.11 1.26
CA VAL A 17 6.74 7.55 1.52
C VAL A 17 7.54 8.30 0.45
N ALA A 18 8.72 7.82 0.07
CA ALA A 18 9.51 8.41 -1.00
C ALA A 18 8.73 8.45 -2.33
N LYS A 19 8.08 7.34 -2.70
CA LYS A 19 7.23 7.27 -3.90
C LYS A 19 6.00 8.17 -3.83
N ALA A 20 5.36 8.28 -2.65
CA ALA A 20 4.18 9.12 -2.44
C ALA A 20 4.51 10.61 -2.53
N THR A 21 5.58 11.03 -1.85
CA THR A 21 6.03 12.43 -1.77
C THR A 21 6.87 12.89 -2.97
N GLY A 22 7.38 11.96 -3.76
CA GLY A 22 8.34 12.22 -4.84
C GLY A 22 9.79 12.42 -4.35
N ALA A 23 10.08 12.08 -3.09
CA ALA A 23 11.43 12.12 -2.55
C ALA A 23 12.30 10.99 -3.12
N THR A 24 13.62 11.17 -3.04
CA THR A 24 14.60 10.12 -3.38
C THR A 24 15.13 9.49 -2.11
N LEU A 25 15.08 8.15 -2.03
CA LEU A 25 15.65 7.43 -0.89
C LEU A 25 17.18 7.40 -1.01
N VAL A 26 17.86 8.17 -0.17
CA VAL A 26 19.34 8.24 -0.10
C VAL A 26 19.84 7.27 0.97
N SER A 27 20.76 6.37 0.60
CA SER A 27 21.38 5.42 1.54
C SER A 27 22.67 5.94 2.17
N THR A 28 23.40 6.80 1.45
CA THR A 28 24.70 7.33 1.84
C THR A 28 24.76 8.80 1.40
N PHE A 29 25.26 9.69 2.25
CA PHE A 29 25.39 11.12 1.96
C PHE A 29 26.68 11.47 1.19
N ALA A 30 27.52 10.47 0.89
CA ALA A 30 28.74 10.65 0.12
C ALA A 30 28.41 10.72 -1.36
N ASP A 31 28.90 11.77 -2.01
CA ASP A 31 28.95 11.86 -3.47
C ASP A 31 30.06 10.93 -4.03
N MET A 32 30.12 10.74 -5.35
CA MET A 32 31.17 9.95 -6.02
C MET A 32 32.60 10.45 -5.72
N GLU A 33 32.72 11.69 -5.24
CA GLU A 33 33.96 12.38 -4.92
C GLU A 33 34.31 12.31 -3.41
N GLY A 34 33.45 11.71 -2.58
CA GLY A 34 33.71 11.50 -1.15
C GLY A 34 33.34 12.68 -0.23
N GLU A 35 32.76 13.74 -0.77
CA GLU A 35 32.20 14.87 -0.02
C GLU A 35 30.79 14.53 0.49
N GLU A 36 30.42 14.99 1.70
CA GLU A 36 29.08 14.82 2.26
C GLU A 36 28.16 15.95 1.79
N THR A 37 27.40 15.71 0.71
CA THR A 37 26.47 16.70 0.16
C THR A 37 25.04 16.14 0.17
N PHE A 38 24.08 16.98 0.59
CA PHE A 38 22.66 16.67 0.51
C PHE A 38 21.98 17.68 -0.40
N GLU A 39 21.56 17.23 -1.57
CA GLU A 39 20.85 18.09 -2.50
C GLU A 39 19.38 18.29 -2.09
N PRO A 40 18.85 19.52 -2.21
CA PRO A 40 17.42 19.78 -2.04
C PRO A 40 16.53 18.99 -3.02
N SER A 41 17.10 18.51 -4.13
CA SER A 41 16.44 17.69 -5.15
C SER A 41 15.92 16.35 -4.61
N PHE A 42 16.52 15.84 -3.52
CA PHE A 42 16.11 14.59 -2.90
C PHE A 42 14.88 14.72 -2.01
N LEU A 43 14.46 15.94 -1.66
CA LEU A 43 13.31 16.19 -0.80
C LEU A 43 11.98 16.00 -1.54
N GLY A 44 11.03 15.35 -0.84
CA GLY A 44 9.66 15.21 -1.30
C GLY A 44 8.78 16.39 -0.88
N SER A 45 7.57 16.45 -1.43
CA SER A 45 6.56 17.45 -1.09
C SER A 45 5.30 16.79 -0.52
N ALA A 46 4.79 17.38 0.56
CA ALA A 46 3.53 17.05 1.20
C ALA A 46 2.88 18.34 1.72
N ASP A 47 1.55 18.38 1.73
CA ASP A 47 0.79 19.54 2.22
C ASP A 47 0.89 19.67 3.75
N GLU A 48 0.83 18.55 4.46
CA GLU A 48 0.85 18.51 5.92
C GLU A 48 1.57 17.27 6.44
N VAL A 49 2.43 17.46 7.46
CA VAL A 49 3.06 16.37 8.21
C VAL A 49 2.78 16.60 9.69
N VAL A 50 1.97 15.73 10.29
CA VAL A 50 1.53 15.85 11.69
C VAL A 50 1.80 14.58 12.47
N GLU A 51 2.18 14.74 13.73
CA GLU A 51 2.17 13.65 14.70
C GLU A 51 0.79 13.65 15.37
N GLU A 52 0.01 12.60 15.11
CA GLU A 52 -1.29 12.40 15.73
C GLU A 52 -1.24 11.16 16.64
N ARG A 53 -1.87 11.27 17.80
CA ARG A 53 -2.03 10.12 18.69
C ARG A 53 -3.27 9.34 18.30
N ILE A 54 -3.08 8.12 17.81
CA ILE A 54 -4.15 7.17 17.52
C ILE A 54 -4.18 6.14 18.65
N ALA A 55 -5.23 6.20 19.47
CA ALA A 55 -5.36 5.39 20.67
C ALA A 55 -4.16 5.62 21.61
N ASP A 56 -3.31 4.60 21.80
CA ASP A 56 -2.14 4.68 22.67
C ASP A 56 -0.83 4.96 21.94
N ASP A 57 -0.84 4.89 20.61
CA ASP A 57 0.34 5.06 19.78
C ASP A 57 0.40 6.46 19.13
N ALA A 58 1.60 7.02 19.08
CA ALA A 58 1.89 8.22 18.31
C ALA A 58 2.28 7.82 16.88
N VAL A 59 1.53 8.30 15.90
CA VAL A 59 1.78 8.02 14.49
C VAL A 59 2.00 9.31 13.72
N ILE A 60 2.87 9.26 12.74
CA ILE A 60 3.15 10.40 11.87
C ILE A 60 2.32 10.24 10.60
N MET A 61 1.40 11.17 10.39
CA MET A 61 0.59 11.24 9.19
C MET A 61 1.19 12.25 8.22
N ILE A 62 1.44 11.78 7.00
CA ILE A 62 1.83 12.61 5.87
C ILE A 62 0.62 12.72 4.97
N LYS A 63 0.02 13.92 4.90
CA LYS A 63 -1.21 14.20 4.15
C LYS A 63 -0.89 15.11 2.96
N GLY A 64 -1.67 14.95 1.89
CA GLY A 64 -1.55 15.78 0.70
C GLY A 64 -0.21 15.61 -0.03
N THR A 65 0.14 14.37 -0.36
CA THR A 65 1.38 14.10 -1.11
C THR A 65 1.22 14.45 -2.58
N LYS A 66 2.31 14.91 -3.22
CA LYS A 66 2.32 15.27 -4.64
C LYS A 66 1.78 14.18 -5.58
N THR A 67 2.02 12.91 -5.25
CA THR A 67 1.48 11.76 -5.99
C THR A 67 0.12 11.36 -5.42
N SER A 68 -0.97 11.57 -6.18
CA SER A 68 -2.37 11.39 -5.72
C SER A 68 -2.85 9.93 -5.56
N GLY A 69 -1.96 8.94 -5.69
CA GLY A 69 -2.32 7.52 -5.68
C GLY A 69 -1.96 6.75 -4.40
N ALA A 70 -1.31 7.40 -3.42
CA ALA A 70 -0.93 6.75 -2.18
C ALA A 70 -2.00 6.92 -1.11
N PHE A 71 -2.42 5.82 -0.49
CA PHE A 71 -3.30 5.83 0.68
C PHE A 71 -2.77 4.85 1.73
N SER A 72 -3.08 5.12 3.00
CA SER A 72 -2.77 4.24 4.12
C SER A 72 -4.03 4.05 4.94
N LEU A 73 -4.29 2.80 5.35
CA LEU A 73 -5.47 2.44 6.11
C LEU A 73 -5.03 1.97 7.50
N VAL A 74 -5.61 2.55 8.55
CA VAL A 74 -5.35 2.14 9.93
C VAL A 74 -6.49 1.24 10.39
N LEU A 75 -6.19 -0.05 10.59
CA LEU A 75 -7.16 -1.01 11.09
C LEU A 75 -7.28 -0.91 12.60
N ARG A 76 -8.51 -1.01 13.11
CA ARG A 76 -8.81 -1.04 14.55
C ARG A 76 -9.71 -2.22 14.82
N GLY A 77 -9.30 -3.05 15.78
CA GLY A 77 -9.99 -4.27 16.17
C GLY A 77 -9.94 -4.47 17.68
N ALA A 78 -10.75 -5.40 18.18
CA ALA A 78 -10.85 -5.66 19.62
C ALA A 78 -9.66 -6.46 20.18
N ASN A 79 -9.02 -7.26 19.33
CA ASN A 79 -7.85 -8.06 19.68
C ASN A 79 -6.95 -8.26 18.44
N ASP A 80 -5.70 -8.67 18.66
CA ASP A 80 -4.70 -8.84 17.60
C ASP A 80 -5.10 -9.94 16.60
N TYR A 81 -5.73 -11.02 17.07
CA TYR A 81 -6.21 -12.10 16.21
C TYR A 81 -7.24 -11.63 15.17
N MET A 82 -8.14 -10.73 15.58
CA MET A 82 -9.14 -10.17 14.67
C MET A 82 -8.51 -9.14 13.72
N LEU A 83 -7.50 -8.38 14.17
CA LEU A 83 -6.73 -7.49 13.32
C LEU A 83 -5.98 -8.27 12.22
N ASP A 84 -5.34 -9.37 12.56
CA ASP A 84 -4.63 -10.24 11.60
C ASP A 84 -5.60 -10.80 10.54
N GLU A 85 -6.80 -11.20 10.95
CA GLU A 85 -7.82 -11.70 10.02
C GLU A 85 -8.38 -10.58 9.13
N MET A 86 -8.57 -9.38 9.67
CA MET A 86 -9.01 -8.21 8.91
C MET A 86 -7.97 -7.77 7.87
N ASP A 87 -6.67 -7.81 8.23
CA ASP A 87 -5.58 -7.50 7.29
C ASP A 87 -5.58 -8.48 6.10
N ARG A 88 -5.72 -9.78 6.37
CA ARG A 88 -5.82 -10.82 5.33
C ARG A 88 -7.04 -10.60 4.44
N ALA A 89 -8.21 -10.38 5.02
CA ALA A 89 -9.44 -10.16 4.27
C ALA A 89 -9.37 -8.93 3.36
N LEU A 90 -8.74 -7.84 3.82
CA LEU A 90 -8.53 -6.65 3.02
C LEU A 90 -7.52 -6.87 1.90
N HIS A 91 -6.43 -7.60 2.18
CA HIS A 91 -5.45 -7.95 1.17
C HIS A 91 -6.09 -8.75 0.02
N ASP A 92 -6.92 -9.74 0.35
CA ASP A 92 -7.64 -10.56 -0.63
C ASP A 92 -8.63 -9.72 -1.45
N ALA A 93 -9.42 -8.87 -0.80
CA ALA A 93 -10.38 -8.00 -1.46
C ALA A 93 -9.69 -7.03 -2.45
N LEU A 94 -8.61 -6.37 -2.04
CA LEU A 94 -7.84 -5.47 -2.89
C LEU A 94 -7.18 -6.22 -4.06
N SER A 95 -6.70 -7.43 -3.82
CA SER A 95 -6.10 -8.28 -4.85
C SER A 95 -7.11 -8.69 -5.93
N ILE A 96 -8.35 -8.96 -5.56
CA ILE A 96 -9.44 -9.25 -6.51
C ILE A 96 -9.75 -8.01 -7.35
N VAL A 97 -9.95 -6.85 -6.72
CA VAL A 97 -10.24 -5.59 -7.41
C VAL A 97 -9.13 -5.24 -8.40
N LYS A 98 -7.86 -5.40 -7.98
CA LYS A 98 -6.70 -5.21 -8.86
C LYS A 98 -6.77 -6.09 -10.11
N ARG A 99 -7.00 -7.41 -9.94
CA ARG A 99 -7.09 -8.34 -11.06
C ARG A 99 -8.26 -8.03 -12.00
N THR A 100 -9.39 -7.62 -11.44
CA THR A 100 -10.56 -7.21 -12.23
C THR A 100 -10.25 -5.98 -13.10
N LEU A 101 -9.55 -4.98 -12.54
CA LEU A 101 -9.13 -3.79 -13.29
C LEU A 101 -8.08 -4.10 -14.37
N GLU A 102 -7.22 -5.09 -14.14
CA GLU A 102 -6.20 -5.50 -15.13
C GLU A 102 -6.79 -6.30 -16.30
N SER A 103 -7.73 -7.22 -16.05
CA SER A 103 -8.24 -8.15 -17.06
C SER A 103 -9.53 -7.70 -17.76
N ASN A 104 -10.30 -6.74 -17.20
CA ASN A 104 -11.59 -6.25 -17.69
C ASN A 104 -12.66 -7.31 -18.00
N THR A 105 -12.39 -8.59 -17.73
CA THR A 105 -13.31 -9.72 -17.92
C THR A 105 -13.62 -10.32 -16.57
N VAL A 106 -14.90 -10.60 -16.33
CA VAL A 106 -15.40 -11.15 -15.07
C VAL A 106 -16.40 -12.27 -15.36
N VAL A 107 -16.46 -13.23 -14.45
CA VAL A 107 -17.41 -14.34 -14.51
C VAL A 107 -18.30 -14.34 -13.27
N ALA A 108 -19.48 -14.94 -13.38
CA ALA A 108 -20.37 -15.11 -12.24
C ALA A 108 -19.76 -16.08 -11.22
N GLY A 109 -19.73 -15.69 -9.94
CA GLY A 109 -19.26 -16.55 -8.85
C GLY A 109 -20.32 -17.54 -8.36
N GLY A 110 -20.14 -18.06 -7.14
CA GLY A 110 -21.15 -18.86 -6.45
C GLY A 110 -21.45 -20.21 -7.09
N GLY A 111 -20.48 -20.83 -7.77
CA GLY A 111 -20.67 -22.12 -8.44
C GLY A 111 -21.34 -22.03 -9.83
N ALA A 112 -21.65 -20.82 -10.32
CA ALA A 112 -22.36 -20.64 -11.59
C ALA A 112 -21.52 -21.12 -12.79
N VAL A 113 -20.22 -20.82 -12.78
CA VAL A 113 -19.29 -21.23 -13.84
C VAL A 113 -19.13 -22.75 -13.85
N GLU A 114 -19.00 -23.35 -12.67
CA GLU A 114 -18.88 -24.80 -12.49
C GLU A 114 -20.14 -25.54 -12.93
N SER A 115 -21.33 -25.00 -12.61
CA SER A 115 -22.61 -25.56 -13.04
C SER A 115 -22.77 -25.51 -14.56
N ALA A 116 -22.41 -24.38 -15.18
CA ALA A 116 -22.46 -24.23 -16.62
C ALA A 116 -21.49 -25.19 -17.34
N LEU A 117 -20.26 -25.31 -16.84
CA LEU A 117 -19.25 -26.25 -17.35
C LEU A 117 -19.73 -27.71 -17.26
N SER A 118 -20.33 -28.10 -16.12
CA SER A 118 -20.86 -29.46 -15.94
C SER A 118 -21.92 -29.81 -16.96
N PHE A 119 -22.87 -28.89 -17.20
CA PHE A 119 -23.91 -29.08 -18.21
C PHE A 119 -23.32 -29.18 -19.62
N ILE A 120 -22.46 -28.23 -20.01
CA ILE A 120 -21.84 -28.18 -21.33
C ILE A 120 -21.02 -29.44 -21.61
N TRP A 121 -20.21 -29.89 -20.64
CA TRP A 121 -19.38 -31.08 -20.77
C TRP A 121 -20.21 -32.35 -20.97
N ASN A 122 -21.31 -32.50 -20.22
CA ASN A 122 -22.19 -33.66 -20.34
C ASN A 122 -22.91 -33.68 -21.70
N THR A 123 -23.34 -32.53 -22.20
CA THR A 123 -23.95 -32.43 -23.54
C THR A 123 -22.96 -32.75 -24.67
N LEU A 124 -21.69 -32.33 -24.53
CA LEU A 124 -20.65 -32.62 -25.53
C LEU A 124 -20.26 -34.10 -25.60
N LEU A 125 -20.36 -34.85 -24.50
CA LEU A 125 -20.04 -36.29 -24.47
C LEU A 125 -21.17 -37.18 -25.00
N GLN A 126 -22.40 -36.65 -25.11
CA GLN A 126 -23.54 -37.39 -25.66
C GLN A 126 -23.72 -37.20 -27.18
N LEU A 127 -22.93 -36.32 -27.80
CA LEU A 127 -22.80 -36.15 -29.25
C LEU A 127 -21.61 -36.94 -29.79
#